data_AF-A0A6A9T4U3-F1
#
_entry.id   AF-A0A6A9T4U3-F1
#
_cell.length_a   1.000
_cell.length_b   1.000
_cell.length_c   1.000
_cell.angle_alpha   90.00
_cell.angle_beta   90.00
_cell.angle_gamma   90.00
#
_symmetry.space_group_name_H-M   'P 1'
#
loop_
_entity.id
_entity.type
_entity.pdbx_description
1 polymer ?
#
loop_
_entity_poly.entity_id
_entity_poly.type
_entity_poly.pdbx_seq_one_letter_code
_entity_poly.pdbx_strand_id
1 'polypeptide(L)'
;MVSDFVLTAGFLVCGAFTVVLGLVHFAMPWLLDFDGAIPVDGDPLRPLELRVVTYQTKRSDLRGIAQIMNHAVSYTLVSIGIVDLLASRWLAAWFAPYLLAWIAGWWFLRAATQRHMGSRTGDRLVAAGFALLGLFHLAVALS
;
A
#
# COMPACT_ATOMS: atom_id res chain seq x y z
N MET A 1 -6.95 28.82 7.81
CA MET A 1 -5.65 28.27 8.23
C MET A 1 -5.91 27.12 9.19
N VAL A 2 -5.53 25.89 8.84
CA VAL A 2 -5.56 24.76 9.77
C VAL A 2 -4.47 24.99 10.81
N SER A 3 -4.75 24.79 12.09
CA SER A 3 -3.72 25.00 13.12
C SER A 3 -2.60 23.96 13.00
N ASP A 4 -1.36 24.36 13.30
CA ASP A 4 -0.19 23.47 13.30
C ASP A 4 -0.39 22.23 14.19
N PHE A 5 -1.14 22.39 15.29
CA PHE A 5 -1.51 21.29 16.17
C PHE A 5 -2.37 20.24 15.46
N VAL A 6 -3.38 20.67 14.71
CA VAL A 6 -4.28 19.77 13.96
C VAL A 6 -3.52 19.04 12.85
N LEU A 7 -2.65 19.75 12.13
CA LEU A 7 -1.80 19.13 11.09
C LEU A 7 -0.86 18.08 11.70
N THR A 8 -0.17 18.43 12.79
CA THR A 8 0.75 17.52 13.49
C THR A 8 0.03 16.28 14.00
N ALA A 9 -1.13 16.44 14.63
CA ALA A 9 -1.94 15.32 15.09
C ALA A 9 -2.42 14.43 13.93
N GLY A 10 -2.81 15.04 12.80
CA GLY A 10 -3.20 14.34 11.58
C GLY A 10 -2.08 13.46 11.04
N PHE A 11 -0.87 14.00 10.88
CA PHE A 11 0.30 13.22 10.45
C PHE A 11 0.71 12.14 11.46
N LEU A 12 0.59 12.40 12.76
CA LEU A 12 0.88 11.39 13.78
C LEU A 12 -0.06 10.18 13.65
N VAL A 13 -1.37 10.44 13.51
CA VAL A 13 -2.38 9.38 13.35
C VAL A 13 -2.18 8.64 12.03
N CYS A 14 -2.00 9.36 10.91
CA CYS A 14 -1.76 8.76 9.60
C CYS A 14 -0.49 7.90 9.61
N GLY A 15 0.60 8.44 10.15
CA GLY A 15 1.89 7.76 10.21
C GLY A 15 1.86 6.51 11.08
N ALA A 16 1.33 6.60 12.30
CA ALA A 16 1.21 5.45 13.20
C ALA A 16 0.32 4.35 12.61
N PHE A 17 -0.85 4.72 12.08
CA PHE A 17 -1.74 3.79 11.40
C PHE A 17 -1.03 3.09 10.24
N THR A 18 -0.31 3.85 9.42
CA THR A 18 0.33 3.35 8.20
C THR A 18 1.51 2.43 8.50
N VAL A 19 2.31 2.72 9.53
CA VAL A 19 3.35 1.80 10.02
C VAL A 19 2.72 0.50 10.51
N VAL A 20 1.70 0.56 11.36
CA VAL A 20 1.02 -0.64 11.88
C VAL A 20 0.42 -1.46 10.74
N LEU A 21 -0.25 -0.81 9.79
CA LEU A 21 -0.80 -1.47 8.61
C LEU A 21 0.28 -2.16 7.78
N GLY A 22 1.43 -1.51 7.56
CA GLY A 22 2.58 -2.08 6.86
C GLY A 22 3.17 -3.29 7.58
N LEU A 23 3.32 -3.22 8.90
CA LEU A 23 3.77 -4.34 9.73
C LEU A 23 2.80 -5.53 9.66
N VAL A 24 1.50 -5.27 9.74
CA VAL A 24 0.46 -6.30 9.59
C VAL A 24 0.49 -6.90 8.17
N HIS A 25 0.78 -6.10 7.13
CA HIS A 25 0.90 -6.61 5.76
C HIS A 25 2.01 -7.65 5.61
N PHE A 26 3.12 -7.55 6.35
CA PHE A 26 4.12 -8.63 6.33
C PHE A 26 3.55 -9.99 6.76
N ALA A 27 2.57 -10.01 7.66
CA ALA A 27 1.91 -11.22 8.13
C ALA A 27 0.71 -11.65 7.26
N MET A 28 0.24 -10.83 6.32
CA MET A 28 -0.94 -11.12 5.50
C MET A 28 -0.88 -12.45 4.73
N PRO A 29 0.26 -12.86 4.14
CA PRO A 29 0.34 -14.16 3.47
C PRO A 29 0.02 -15.35 4.40
N TRP A 30 0.33 -15.24 5.69
CA TRP A 30 -0.03 -16.25 6.69
C TRP A 30 -1.49 -16.09 7.14
N LEU A 31 -1.92 -14.86 7.45
CA LEU A 31 -3.28 -14.57 7.90
C LEU A 31 -4.36 -14.95 6.88
N LEU A 32 -4.04 -14.92 5.59
CA LEU A 32 -4.94 -15.24 4.48
C LEU A 32 -4.71 -16.62 3.88
N ASP A 33 -3.93 -17.48 4.55
CA ASP A 33 -3.64 -18.85 4.10
C ASP A 33 -3.16 -18.91 2.63
N PHE A 34 -2.13 -18.13 2.29
CA PHE A 34 -1.62 -18.14 0.92
C PHE A 34 -1.00 -19.48 0.53
N ASP A 35 -0.57 -20.31 1.49
CA ASP A 35 -0.05 -21.65 1.18
C ASP A 35 -1.16 -22.56 0.67
N GLY A 36 -2.36 -22.50 1.27
CA GLY A 36 -3.55 -23.16 0.75
C GLY A 36 -4.06 -22.54 -0.56
N ALA A 37 -4.02 -21.21 -0.69
CA ALA A 37 -4.58 -20.51 -1.85
C ALA A 37 -3.69 -20.56 -3.11
N ILE A 38 -2.36 -20.58 -2.95
CA ILE A 38 -1.37 -20.57 -4.05
C ILE A 38 -0.32 -21.66 -3.77
N PRO A 39 -0.67 -22.95 -3.93
CA PRO A 39 0.26 -24.04 -3.65
C PRO A 39 1.47 -23.97 -4.60
N VAL A 40 2.66 -24.31 -4.08
CA VAL A 40 3.92 -24.28 -4.85
C VAL A 40 4.04 -25.42 -5.87
N ASP A 41 3.27 -26.49 -5.68
CA ASP A 41 3.19 -27.66 -6.54
C ASP A 41 1.79 -27.80 -7.15
N GLY A 42 1.67 -28.55 -8.23
CA GLY A 42 0.41 -28.86 -8.91
C GLY A 42 0.49 -28.76 -10.43
N ASP A 43 -0.66 -28.71 -11.08
CA ASP A 43 -0.74 -28.73 -12.54
C ASP A 43 0.07 -27.59 -13.18
N PRO A 44 0.69 -27.84 -14.35
CA PRO A 44 1.44 -26.83 -15.09
C PRO A 44 0.59 -25.59 -15.38
N LEU A 45 1.20 -24.42 -15.27
CA LEU A 45 0.59 -23.16 -15.68
C LEU A 45 0.87 -22.88 -17.15
N ARG A 46 0.09 -21.98 -17.75
CA ARG A 46 0.38 -21.53 -19.12
C ARG A 46 1.76 -20.86 -19.16
N PRO A 47 2.60 -21.20 -20.15
CA PRO A 47 3.89 -20.56 -20.30
C PRO A 47 3.71 -19.07 -20.60
N LEU A 48 4.63 -18.25 -20.09
CA LEU A 48 4.72 -16.84 -20.43
C LEU A 48 5.52 -16.71 -21.72
N GLU A 49 4.84 -16.33 -22.80
CA GLU A 49 5.45 -16.07 -24.09
C GLU A 49 5.83 -14.60 -24.20
N LEU A 50 7.13 -14.30 -24.12
CA LEU A 50 7.68 -13.00 -24.49
C LEU A 50 8.22 -13.08 -25.92
N ARG A 51 8.33 -11.93 -26.59
CA ARG A 51 8.68 -11.83 -28.01
C ARG A 51 9.93 -12.62 -28.45
N VAL A 52 10.85 -12.90 -27.53
CA VAL A 52 12.12 -13.62 -27.79
C VAL A 52 12.33 -14.83 -26.87
N VAL A 53 11.56 -14.96 -25.79
CA VAL A 53 11.79 -15.99 -24.76
C VAL A 53 10.47 -16.54 -24.27
N THR A 54 10.34 -17.86 -24.23
CA THR A 54 9.22 -18.55 -23.57
C THR A 54 9.66 -19.05 -22.22
N TYR A 55 9.01 -18.55 -21.16
CA TYR A 55 9.24 -18.99 -19.78
C TYR A 55 8.19 -20.03 -19.39
N GLN A 56 8.65 -21.19 -18.91
CA GLN A 56 7.77 -22.18 -18.30
C GLN A 56 7.35 -21.69 -16.91
N THR A 57 6.14 -21.15 -16.82
CA THR A 57 5.59 -20.61 -15.57
C THR A 57 5.39 -21.73 -14.57
N LYS A 58 6.04 -21.63 -13.40
CA LYS A 58 5.84 -22.56 -12.28
C LYS A 58 4.91 -21.93 -11.24
N ARG A 59 4.24 -22.77 -10.45
CA ARG A 59 3.41 -22.28 -9.34
C ARG A 59 4.24 -21.62 -8.25
N SER A 60 5.46 -22.10 -8.03
CA SER A 60 6.47 -21.43 -7.20
C SER A 60 6.73 -19.98 -7.63
N ASP A 61 6.67 -19.67 -8.93
CA ASP A 61 6.88 -18.32 -9.44
C ASP A 61 5.73 -17.39 -9.03
N LEU A 62 4.48 -17.86 -9.10
CA LEU A 62 3.32 -17.11 -8.63
C LEU A 62 3.37 -16.87 -7.12
N ARG A 63 3.73 -17.89 -6.33
CA ARG A 63 3.92 -17.75 -4.87
C ARG A 63 5.00 -16.71 -4.57
N GLY A 64 6.15 -16.80 -5.26
CA GLY A 64 7.26 -15.88 -5.11
C GLY A 64 6.88 -14.45 -5.47
N ILE A 65 6.20 -14.23 -6.60
CA ILE A 65 5.71 -12.91 -7.00
C ILE A 65 4.73 -12.35 -5.95
N ALA A 66 3.78 -13.16 -5.47
CA ALA A 66 2.84 -12.73 -4.44
C ALA A 66 3.56 -12.30 -3.14
N GLN A 67 4.59 -13.03 -2.73
CA GLN A 67 5.43 -12.67 -1.58
C GLN A 67 6.22 -11.37 -1.81
N ILE A 68 6.88 -11.24 -2.98
CA ILE A 68 7.65 -10.03 -3.32
C ILE A 68 6.73 -8.81 -3.37
N MET A 69 5.55 -8.92 -4.00
CA MET A 69 4.57 -7.84 -4.04
C MET A 69 4.06 -7.48 -2.65
N ASN A 70 3.80 -8.47 -1.79
CA ASN A 70 3.42 -8.21 -0.41
C ASN A 70 4.52 -7.46 0.34
N HIS A 71 5.78 -7.86 0.22
CA HIS A 71 6.91 -7.17 0.84
C HIS A 71 7.10 -5.76 0.28
N ALA A 72 7.00 -5.55 -1.03
CA ALA A 72 7.12 -4.24 -1.65
C ALA A 72 6.04 -3.27 -1.16
N VAL A 73 4.78 -3.73 -1.06
CA VAL A 73 3.68 -2.94 -0.49
C VAL A 73 3.92 -2.68 1.00
N SER A 74 4.31 -3.70 1.76
CA SER A 74 4.57 -3.58 3.20
C SER A 74 5.69 -2.57 3.49
N TYR A 75 6.79 -2.64 2.75
CA TYR A 75 7.92 -1.73 2.90
C TYR A 75 7.56 -0.31 2.51
N THR A 76 6.78 -0.13 1.43
CA THR A 76 6.24 1.18 1.03
C THR A 76 5.36 1.76 2.13
N LEU A 77 4.45 0.97 2.72
CA LEU A 77 3.60 1.43 3.82
C LEU A 77 4.43 1.83 5.03
N VAL A 78 5.34 0.98 5.52
CA VAL A 78 6.21 1.36 6.65
C VAL A 78 6.98 2.64 6.36
N SER A 79 7.51 2.79 5.13
CA SER A 79 8.25 3.99 4.72
C SER A 79 7.37 5.24 4.72
N ILE A 80 6.17 5.20 4.12
CA ILE A 80 5.21 6.31 4.14
C ILE A 80 4.86 6.66 5.59
N GLY A 81 4.61 5.65 6.43
CA GLY A 81 4.26 5.88 7.83
C GLY A 81 5.39 6.57 8.61
N ILE A 82 6.65 6.19 8.38
CA ILE A 82 7.81 6.87 8.98
C ILE A 82 7.95 8.29 8.44
N VAL A 83 7.75 8.50 7.14
CA VAL A 83 7.77 9.83 6.52
C VAL A 83 6.73 10.74 7.17
N ASP A 84 5.50 10.27 7.35
CA ASP A 84 4.42 11.02 8.00
C ASP A 84 4.75 11.32 9.47
N LEU A 85 5.28 10.37 10.23
CA LEU A 85 5.70 10.59 11.62
C LEU A 85 6.79 11.65 11.75
N LEU A 86 7.60 11.82 10.70
CA LEU A 86 8.66 12.82 10.62
C LEU A 86 8.21 14.11 9.92
N ALA A 87 6.91 14.32 9.66
CA ALA A 87 6.36 15.47 8.94
C ALA A 87 6.92 16.80 9.45
N SER A 88 7.03 16.99 10.77
CA SER A 88 7.54 18.24 11.37
C SER A 88 8.99 18.59 10.95
N ARG A 89 9.74 17.66 10.36
CA ARG A 89 11.12 17.84 9.90
C ARG A 89 11.24 18.23 8.44
N TRP A 90 10.19 18.02 7.63
CA TRP A 90 10.27 18.22 6.18
C TRP A 90 9.08 18.96 5.59
N LEU A 91 7.98 19.18 6.32
CA LEU A 91 6.76 19.77 5.76
C LEU A 91 6.98 21.19 5.20
N ALA A 92 7.95 21.94 5.73
CA ALA A 92 8.33 23.25 5.22
C ALA A 92 9.35 23.21 4.06
N ALA A 93 9.81 22.03 3.65
CA ALA A 93 10.77 21.88 2.55
C ALA A 93 10.08 22.07 1.20
N TRP A 94 10.85 22.56 0.21
CA TRP A 94 10.36 22.83 -1.14
C TRP A 94 9.75 21.60 -1.83
N PHE A 95 10.17 20.38 -1.45
CA PHE A 95 9.70 19.15 -2.05
C PHE A 95 8.41 18.61 -1.42
N ALA A 96 7.96 19.17 -0.28
CA ALA A 96 6.86 18.63 0.50
C ALA A 96 5.55 18.45 -0.30
N PRO A 97 5.11 19.41 -1.15
CA PRO A 97 3.89 19.23 -1.94
C PRO A 97 3.96 18.05 -2.91
N TYR A 98 5.13 17.82 -3.54
CA TYR A 98 5.31 16.71 -4.48
C TYR A 98 5.31 15.36 -3.76
N LEU A 99 5.95 15.28 -2.59
CA LEU A 99 5.96 14.07 -1.77
C LEU A 99 4.55 13.74 -1.25
N LEU A 100 3.80 14.74 -0.78
CA LEU A 100 2.43 14.58 -0.33
C LEU A 100 1.50 14.16 -1.47
N ALA A 101 1.63 14.76 -2.66
CA ALA A 101 0.87 14.36 -3.84
C ALA A 101 1.18 12.92 -4.27
N TRP A 102 2.44 12.49 -4.18
CA TRP A 102 2.84 11.12 -4.44
C TRP A 102 2.22 10.13 -3.43
N ILE A 103 2.28 10.45 -2.13
CA ILE A 103 1.65 9.65 -1.08
C ILE A 103 0.13 9.58 -1.28
N ALA A 104 -0.50 10.70 -1.63
CA ALA A 104 -1.92 10.75 -1.95
C ALA A 104 -2.27 9.83 -3.13
N GLY A 105 -1.48 9.89 -4.21
CA GLY A 105 -1.62 9.03 -5.39
C GLY A 105 -1.53 7.54 -5.03
N TRP A 106 -0.58 7.17 -4.16
CA TRP A 106 -0.46 5.80 -3.65
C TRP A 106 -1.73 5.35 -2.90
N TRP A 107 -2.26 6.19 -2.01
CA TRP A 107 -3.49 5.89 -1.28
C TRP A 107 -4.71 5.76 -2.18
N PHE A 108 -4.85 6.61 -3.19
CA PHE A 108 -5.95 6.49 -4.16
C PHE A 108 -5.82 5.22 -5.02
N LEU A 109 -4.60 4.88 -5.46
CA LEU A 109 -4.37 3.62 -6.15
C LEU A 109 -4.81 2.44 -5.29
N ARG A 110 -4.45 2.43 -4.00
CA ARG A 110 -4.91 1.41 -3.05
C ARG A 110 -6.42 1.40 -2.87
N ALA A 111 -7.07 2.56 -2.73
CA ALA A 111 -8.51 2.64 -2.61
C ALA A 111 -9.22 2.08 -3.85
N ALA A 112 -8.68 2.33 -5.05
CA ALA A 112 -9.20 1.81 -6.31
C ALA A 112 -8.97 0.29 -6.43
N THR A 113 -7.79 -0.21 -6.08
CA THR A 113 -7.48 -1.65 -6.16
C THR A 113 -8.26 -2.46 -5.12
N GLN A 114 -8.58 -1.89 -3.96
CA GLN A 114 -9.42 -2.53 -2.94
C GLN A 114 -10.78 -2.98 -3.49
N ARG A 115 -11.32 -2.29 -4.49
CA ARG A 115 -12.59 -2.67 -5.17
C ARG A 115 -12.50 -4.01 -5.90
N HIS A 116 -11.31 -4.46 -6.27
CA HIS A 116 -11.10 -5.76 -6.91
C HIS A 116 -11.10 -6.92 -5.91
N MET A 117 -10.95 -6.67 -4.61
CA MET A 117 -11.01 -7.70 -3.56
C MET A 117 -12.44 -8.12 -3.21
N GLY A 118 -13.44 -7.45 -3.78
CA GLY A 118 -14.86 -7.75 -3.60
C GLY A 118 -15.68 -6.54 -3.17
N SER A 119 -16.91 -6.80 -2.75
CA SER A 119 -17.88 -5.77 -2.38
C SER A 119 -18.43 -5.94 -0.96
N ARG A 120 -17.72 -6.68 -0.08
CA ARG A 120 -18.13 -6.83 1.32
C ARG A 120 -18.06 -5.46 2.02
N THR A 121 -18.86 -5.27 3.06
CA THR A 121 -18.88 -4.02 3.82
C THR A 121 -17.49 -3.63 4.32
N GLY A 122 -16.71 -4.61 4.80
CA GLY A 122 -15.32 -4.39 5.21
C GLY A 122 -14.44 -3.86 4.09
N ASP A 123 -14.51 -4.44 2.88
CA ASP A 123 -13.69 -4.00 1.73
C ASP A 123 -14.00 -2.54 1.35
N ARG A 124 -15.28 -2.14 1.43
CA ARG A 124 -15.72 -0.75 1.16
C ARG A 124 -15.24 0.22 2.23
N LEU A 125 -15.30 -0.17 3.51
CA LEU A 125 -14.79 0.66 4.62
C LEU A 125 -13.28 0.87 4.50
N VAL A 126 -12.53 -0.18 4.17
CA VAL A 126 -11.08 -0.09 3.91
C VAL A 126 -10.79 0.84 2.73
N ALA A 127 -11.52 0.69 1.62
CA ALA A 127 -11.36 1.56 0.45
C ALA A 127 -11.65 3.04 0.79
N ALA A 128 -12.71 3.30 1.57
CA ALA A 128 -13.04 4.64 2.04
C ALA A 128 -11.95 5.21 2.96
N GLY A 129 -11.41 4.39 3.88
CA GLY A 129 -10.29 4.77 4.75
C GLY A 129 -9.05 5.16 3.95
N PHE A 130 -8.69 4.37 2.93
CA PHE A 130 -7.58 4.71 2.02
C PHE A 130 -7.85 6.00 1.24
N ALA A 131 -9.07 6.20 0.75
CA ALA A 131 -9.42 7.45 0.09
C ALA A 131 -9.32 8.66 1.03
N LEU A 132 -9.73 8.53 2.30
CA LEU A 132 -9.59 9.60 3.29
C LEU A 132 -8.12 9.93 3.59
N LEU A 133 -7.25 8.92 3.69
CA LEU A 133 -5.80 9.15 3.78
C LEU A 133 -5.29 9.91 2.56
N GLY A 134 -5.67 9.49 1.35
CA GLY A 134 -5.30 10.19 0.13
C GLY A 134 -5.77 11.65 0.10
N LEU A 135 -7.01 11.91 0.52
CA LEU A 135 -7.58 13.26 0.60
C LEU A 135 -6.87 14.13 1.64
N PHE A 136 -6.51 13.58 2.81
CA PHE A 136 -5.73 14.31 3.82
C PHE A 136 -4.40 14.79 3.23
N HIS A 137 -3.62 13.89 2.63
CA HIS A 137 -2.33 14.25 2.05
C HIS A 137 -2.47 15.25 0.90
N LEU A 138 -3.48 15.07 0.03
CA LEU A 138 -3.73 15.98 -1.08
C LEU A 138 -4.16 17.37 -0.58
N ALA A 139 -5.01 17.44 0.44
CA ALA A 139 -5.44 18.71 1.02
C ALA A 139 -4.26 19.51 1.60
N VAL A 140 -3.31 18.84 2.26
CA VAL A 140 -2.08 19.48 2.78
C VAL A 140 -1.13 19.84 1.63
N ALA A 141 -1.06 19.04 0.57
CA ALA A 141 -0.23 19.37 -0.60
C ALA A 141 -0.66 20.66 -1.31
N LEU A 142 -1.94 21.02 -1.20
CA LEU A 142 -2.56 22.16 -1.88
C LEU A 142 -2.75 23.39 -0.98
N SER A 143 -2.38 23.31 0.31
CA SER A 143 -2.56 24.38 1.29
C SER A 143 -1.39 25.34 1.39
#